data_AF-T1AN12-F1
#
_entry.id   AF-T1AN12-F1
#
_cell.length_a   1.000
_cell.length_b   1.000
_cell.length_c   1.000
_cell.angle_alpha   90.00
_cell.angle_beta   90.00
_cell.angle_gamma   90.00
#
_symmetry.space_group_name_H-M   'P 1'
#
loop_
_entity.id
_entity.type
_entity.pdbx_description
1 polymer ?
#
loop_
_entity_poly.entity_id
_entity_poly.type
_entity_poly.pdbx_seq_one_letter_code
_entity_poly.pdbx_strand_id
1 'polypeptide(L)' 'KAKEKVEAEIAQILGPRWVSRVVATTLAGEQPADLRLSFAVTKSARAKLEEELFGKRILFSDKSPEQADC' A
#
# COMPACT_ATOMS: atom_id res chain seq x y z
N LYS A 1 -13.46 -20.43 -1.54
CA LYS A 1 -13.76 -19.48 -2.65
C LYS A 1 -13.70 -18.00 -2.25
N ALA A 2 -14.41 -17.51 -1.22
CA ALA A 2 -14.34 -16.09 -0.85
C ALA A 2 -12.96 -15.68 -0.27
N LYS A 3 -12.39 -16.48 0.64
CA LYS A 3 -11.06 -16.27 1.22
C LYS A 3 -9.96 -16.21 0.14
N GLU A 4 -9.93 -17.19 -0.75
CA GLU A 4 -8.95 -17.26 -1.85
C GLU A 4 -9.03 -16.04 -2.78
N LYS A 5 -10.23 -15.51 -3.03
CA LYS A 5 -10.40 -14.31 -3.85
C LYS A 5 -9.81 -13.08 -3.15
N VAL A 6 -10.07 -12.93 -1.84
CA VAL A 6 -9.50 -11.84 -1.03
C VAL A 6 -7.99 -11.94 -0.95
N GLU A 7 -7.44 -13.15 -0.76
CA GLU A 7 -5.99 -13.37 -0.78
C GLU A 7 -5.37 -13.05 -2.14
N ALA A 8 -6.03 -13.40 -3.25
CA ALA A 8 -5.56 -13.07 -4.60
C ALA A 8 -5.56 -11.55 -4.86
N GLU A 9 -6.58 -10.83 -4.41
CA GLU A 9 -6.62 -9.35 -4.51
C GLU A 9 -5.56 -8.70 -3.63
N ILE A 10 -5.34 -9.20 -2.40
CA ILE A 10 -4.24 -8.76 -1.54
C ILE A 10 -2.89 -9.01 -2.23
N ALA A 11 -2.69 -10.18 -2.85
CA ALA A 11 -1.48 -10.49 -3.59
C ALA A 11 -1.27 -9.58 -4.81
N GLN A 12 -2.34 -9.18 -5.50
CA GLN A 12 -2.26 -8.18 -6.58
C GLN A 12 -1.84 -6.81 -6.05
N ILE A 13 -2.42 -6.36 -4.93
CA ILE A 13 -2.05 -5.10 -4.27
C ILE A 13 -0.58 -5.14 -3.80
N LEU A 14 -0.13 -6.28 -3.28
CA LEU A 14 1.27 -6.50 -2.86
C LEU A 14 2.21 -6.86 -4.02
N GLY A 15 1.72 -6.91 -5.27
CA GLY A 15 2.49 -7.26 -6.46
C GLY A 15 3.73 -6.38 -6.69
N PRO A 16 3.65 -5.05 -6.50
CA PRO A 16 4.83 -4.20 -6.56
C PRO A 16 5.77 -4.47 -5.38
N ARG A 17 7.06 -4.74 -5.67
CA ARG A 17 8.09 -5.10 -4.68
C ARG A 17 8.29 -4.07 -3.57
N TRP A 18 7.92 -2.81 -3.79
CA TRP A 18 7.97 -1.75 -2.79
C TRP A 18 6.76 -1.76 -1.86
N VAL A 19 5.57 -2.14 -2.34
CA VAL A 19 4.36 -2.28 -1.52
C VAL A 19 4.52 -3.44 -0.55
N SER A 20 4.99 -4.60 -1.03
CA SER A 20 5.24 -5.77 -0.16
C SER A 20 6.33 -5.55 0.91
N ARG A 21 7.17 -4.54 0.74
CA ARG A 21 8.17 -4.12 1.75
C ARG A 21 7.58 -3.22 2.82
N VAL A 22 6.57 -2.43 2.50
CA VAL A 22 6.04 -1.36 3.37
C VAL A 22 4.76 -1.78 4.08
N VAL A 23 3.95 -2.61 3.42
CA VAL A 23 2.64 -3.05 3.91
C VAL A 23 2.73 -4.51 4.35
N ALA A 24 2.47 -4.74 5.64
CA ALA A 24 2.22 -6.06 6.19
C ALA A 24 0.71 -6.26 6.28
N THR A 25 0.20 -7.33 5.67
CA THR A 25 -1.20 -7.72 5.77
C THR A 25 -1.32 -9.01 6.56
N THR A 26 -2.36 -9.11 7.38
CA THR A 26 -2.71 -10.30 8.14
C THR A 26 -4.19 -10.51 7.97
N LEU A 27 -4.56 -11.61 7.33
CA LEU A 27 -5.94 -12.04 7.20
C LEU A 27 -6.23 -13.03 8.32
N ALA A 28 -7.10 -12.64 9.26
CA ALA A 28 -7.59 -13.52 10.31
C ALA A 28 -9.02 -13.96 9.96
N GLY A 29 -9.32 -15.25 10.09
CA GLY A 29 -10.64 -15.82 9.83
C GLY A 29 -10.63 -16.91 8.75
N GLU A 30 -11.38 -17.99 8.99
CA GLU A 30 -11.53 -19.13 8.07
C GLU A 30 -12.84 -19.04 7.27
N GLN A 31 -13.88 -18.44 7.86
CA GLN A 31 -15.21 -18.30 7.27
C GLN A 31 -15.42 -16.90 6.68
N PRO A 32 -16.16 -16.76 5.56
CA PRO A 32 -16.36 -15.49 4.88
C PRO A 32 -17.01 -14.40 5.76
N ALA A 33 -17.80 -14.78 6.76
CA ALA A 33 -18.43 -13.84 7.69
C ALA A 33 -17.48 -13.30 8.77
N ASP A 34 -16.40 -14.04 9.06
CA ASP A 34 -15.42 -13.70 10.10
C ASP A 34 -14.08 -13.21 9.52
N LEU A 35 -14.01 -12.99 8.19
CA LEU A 35 -12.82 -12.49 7.54
C LEU A 35 -12.50 -11.06 8.05
N ARG A 36 -11.42 -10.96 8.82
CA ARG A 36 -10.91 -9.69 9.32
C ARG A 36 -9.53 -9.43 8.73
N LEU A 37 -9.47 -8.43 7.87
CA LEU A 37 -8.22 -7.92 7.33
C LEU A 37 -7.61 -6.92 8.31
N SER A 38 -6.41 -7.20 8.79
CA SER A 38 -5.56 -6.25 9.50
C SER A 38 -4.39 -5.89 8.60
N PHE A 39 -4.09 -4.61 8.44
CA PHE A 39 -2.91 -4.16 7.72
C PHE A 39 -2.12 -3.18 8.58
N ALA A 40 -0.81 -3.30 8.54
CA ALA A 40 0.12 -2.42 9.21
C ALA A 40 1.09 -1.84 8.19
N VAL A 41 1.34 -0.54 8.31
CA VAL A 41 2.29 0.18 7.47
C VAL A 41 3.55 0.45 8.28
N THR A 42 4.66 -0.13 7.85
CA THR A 42 5.96 0.05 8.51
C THR A 42 6.52 1.42 8.15
N LYS A 43 6.40 2.39 9.07
CA LYS A 43 6.81 3.79 8.85
C LYS A 43 8.28 3.93 8.43
N SER A 44 9.18 3.13 9.00
CA SER A 44 10.61 3.15 8.65
C SER A 44 10.87 2.63 7.24
N ALA A 45 10.15 1.60 6.80
CA ALA A 45 10.24 1.08 5.43
C ALA A 45 9.67 2.09 4.43
N ARG A 46 8.59 2.79 4.82
CA ARG A 46 8.02 3.89 4.03
C ARG A 46 9.01 5.06 3.88
N ALA A 47 9.64 5.51 4.96
CA ALA A 47 10.62 6.60 4.91
C ALA A 47 11.82 6.26 4.02
N LYS A 48 12.34 5.02 4.13
CA LYS A 48 13.41 4.54 3.24
C LYS A 48 12.95 4.48 1.79
N LEU A 49 11.72 4.06 1.54
CA LEU A 49 11.13 4.06 0.19
C LEU A 49 10.96 5.48 -0.35
N GLU A 50 10.51 6.42 0.49
CA GLU A 50 10.40 7.83 0.16
C GLU A 50 11.79 8.41 -0.18
N GLU A 51 12.84 8.10 0.57
CA GLU A 51 14.21 8.47 0.21
C GLU A 51 14.69 7.81 -1.10
N GLU A 52 14.35 6.55 -1.36
CA GLU A 52 14.73 5.86 -2.60
C GLU A 52 13.96 6.39 -3.84
N LEU A 53 12.67 6.73 -3.68
CA LEU A 53 11.80 7.26 -4.74
C LEU A 53 12.05 8.77 -4.96
N PHE A 54 12.02 9.57 -3.91
CA PHE A 54 12.19 11.03 -3.96
C PHE A 54 13.66 11.46 -3.98
N GLY A 55 14.59 10.66 -3.45
CA GLY A 55 16.02 10.97 -3.48
C GLY A 55 16.67 10.84 -4.85
N LYS A 56 15.98 10.27 -5.86
CA LYS A 56 16.53 10.14 -7.21
C LYS A 56 15.64 10.62 -8.36
N ARG A 57 14.36 10.99 -8.17
CA ARG A 57 13.51 11.47 -9.29
C ARG A 57 12.38 12.41 -8.86
N ILE A 58 12.40 13.56 -9.55
CA ILE A 58 11.42 14.66 -9.74
C ILE A 58 10.07 14.49 -9.03
N LEU A 59 9.80 15.46 -8.17
CA LEU A 59 8.50 15.79 -7.57
C LEU A 59 7.42 15.93 -8.66
N PHE A 60 6.65 14.88 -8.95
CA PHE A 60 5.32 15.03 -9.53
C PHE A 60 4.38 15.42 -8.39
N SER A 61 4.34 16.72 -8.07
CA SER A 61 3.14 17.28 -7.47
C SER A 61 2.07 17.20 -8.54
N ASP A 62 1.12 16.28 -8.36
CA ASP A 62 -0.22 16.42 -8.93
C ASP A 62 -0.88 17.61 -8.21
N LYS A 63 -0.39 18.82 -8.49
CA LYS A 63 -1.11 20.05 -8.22
C LYS A 63 -1.60 20.51 -9.57
N SER A 64 -2.89 20.29 -9.83
CA SER A 64 -3.58 21.11 -10.82
C SER A 64 -3.30 22.58 -10.48
N PRO A 65 -2.83 23.41 -11.42
CA PRO A 65 -2.36 24.77 -11.18
C PRO A 65 -3.45 25.78 -10.77
N GLU A 66 -4.62 25.34 -10.30
CA GLU A 66 -5.76 26.23 -10.01
C GLU A 66 -5.71 26.89 -8.61
N GLN A 67 -4.82 26.47 -7.71
CA GLN A 67 -4.79 27.00 -6.33
C GLN A 67 -3.55 27.83 -5.98
N ALA A 68 -2.88 28.44 -6.98
CA ALA A 68 -1.74 29.33 -6.75
C ALA A 68 -2.11 30.79 -6.46
N ASP A 69 -3.39 31.15 -6.52
CA ASP A 69 -3.87 32.50 -6.25
C ASP A 69 -4.91 32.50 -5.12
N CYS A 70 -4.44 32.70 -3.89
CA CYS A 70 -5.18 33.27 -2.77
C CYS A 70 -4.19 33.97 -1.84
#